data_AF-A0A7W6XJB8-F1
#
_entry.id   AF-A0A7W6XJB8-F1
#
_cell.length_a   1.000
_cell.length_b   1.000
_cell.length_c   1.000
_cell.angle_alpha   90.00
_cell.angle_beta   90.00
_cell.angle_gamma   90.00
#
_symmetry.space_group_name_H-M   'P 1'
#
loop_
_entity.id
_entity.type
_entity.pdbx_description
1 polymer ?
#
loop_
_entity_poly.entity_id
_entity_poly.type
_entity_poly.pdbx_seq_one_letter_code
_entity_poly.pdbx_strand_id
1 'polypeptide(L)'
;MLRQIGEALYGQSWQTDLAGQISVSDRSMRRWASGQDAIPLGVWRDIHYHAESRWLRIQYFDREIEKRLQERKLQPIPNTRPLPDLWGLYFSMATDRGRPVRCMIRRDVLDDRVDFKRMQAVFDYFSRYADVFYRVAQRKFELSALDGDLVSIGNDDVAGEDLPDVRSG
;
A
#
# COMPACT_ATOMS: atom_id res chain seq x y z
N MET A 1 21.61 6.75 -26.19
CA MET A 1 20.41 7.48 -25.72
C MET A 1 19.18 7.25 -26.59
N LEU A 2 19.11 7.73 -27.85
CA LEU A 2 17.90 7.56 -28.70
C LEU A 2 17.40 6.11 -28.78
N ARG A 3 18.30 5.16 -29.05
CA ARG A 3 17.98 3.72 -29.08
C ARG A 3 17.37 3.22 -27.76
N GLN A 4 17.97 3.58 -26.63
CA GLN A 4 17.49 3.13 -25.30
C GLN A 4 16.07 3.64 -25.02
N ILE A 5 15.79 4.91 -25.35
CA ILE A 5 14.44 5.49 -25.22
C ILE A 5 13.48 4.77 -26.15
N GLY A 6 13.85 4.59 -27.42
CA GLY A 6 13.04 3.90 -28.41
C GLY A 6 12.68 2.47 -27.96
N GLU A 7 13.67 1.68 -27.58
CA GLU A 7 13.49 0.29 -27.12
C GLU A 7 12.63 0.22 -25.86
N ALA A 8 12.82 1.15 -24.91
CA ALA A 8 11.98 1.22 -23.71
C ALA A 8 10.51 1.55 -24.03
N LEU A 9 10.25 2.37 -25.05
CA LEU A 9 8.89 2.77 -25.42
C LEU A 9 8.22 1.75 -26.36
N TYR A 10 8.95 1.15 -27.31
CA TYR A 10 8.36 0.42 -28.43
C TYR A 10 8.98 -0.97 -28.67
N GLY A 11 10.00 -1.36 -27.91
CA GLY A 11 10.64 -2.66 -28.05
C GLY A 11 11.49 -2.79 -29.33
N GLN A 12 11.49 -3.98 -29.93
CA GLN A 12 12.39 -4.31 -31.05
C GLN A 12 12.08 -3.52 -32.33
N SER A 13 10.82 -3.10 -32.54
CA SER A 13 10.36 -2.33 -33.70
C SER A 13 10.52 -0.81 -33.52
N TRP A 14 11.29 -0.35 -32.53
CA TRP A 14 11.24 1.03 -32.07
C TRP A 14 11.50 2.10 -33.12
N GLN A 15 12.32 1.83 -34.14
CA GLN A 15 12.63 2.84 -35.17
C GLN A 15 11.38 3.19 -35.98
N THR A 16 10.64 2.19 -36.45
CA THR A 16 9.41 2.39 -37.24
C THR A 16 8.32 3.00 -36.37
N ASP A 17 8.11 2.46 -35.17
CA ASP A 17 7.05 2.93 -34.28
C ASP A 17 7.29 4.36 -33.80
N LEU A 18 8.52 4.68 -33.37
CA LEU A 18 8.86 6.02 -32.93
C LEU A 18 8.80 7.02 -34.10
N ALA A 19 9.24 6.63 -35.30
CA ALA A 19 9.18 7.49 -36.48
C ALA A 19 7.74 7.87 -36.83
N GLY A 20 6.82 6.90 -36.81
CA GLY A 20 5.40 7.14 -37.00
C GLY A 20 4.78 8.04 -35.93
N GLN A 21 5.16 7.86 -34.67
CA GLN A 21 4.61 8.64 -33.56
C GLN A 21 5.04 10.12 -33.59
N ILE A 22 6.31 10.40 -33.89
CA ILE A 22 6.83 11.78 -33.95
C ILE A 22 6.78 12.38 -35.37
N SER A 23 6.07 11.73 -36.30
CA SER A 23 5.86 12.20 -37.68
C SER A 23 7.14 12.50 -38.47
N VAL A 24 8.14 11.63 -38.35
CA VAL A 24 9.41 11.71 -39.11
C VAL A 24 9.56 10.51 -40.04
N SER A 25 10.41 10.65 -41.07
CA SER A 25 10.67 9.52 -41.97
C SER A 25 11.54 8.43 -41.31
N ASP A 26 11.29 7.17 -41.65
CA ASP A 26 12.13 6.03 -41.28
C ASP A 26 13.60 6.23 -41.67
N ARG A 27 13.84 6.90 -42.80
CA ARG A 27 15.18 7.23 -43.27
C ARG A 27 15.90 8.18 -42.31
N SER A 28 15.23 9.25 -41.86
CA SER A 28 15.78 10.17 -40.87
C SER A 28 16.04 9.46 -39.55
N MET A 29 15.10 8.63 -39.10
CA MET A 29 15.24 7.84 -37.88
C MET A 29 16.46 6.91 -37.92
N ARG A 30 16.69 6.20 -39.03
CA ARG A 30 17.87 5.32 -39.21
C ARG A 30 19.18 6.09 -39.20
N ARG A 31 19.23 7.27 -39.82
CA ARG A 31 20.43 8.13 -39.81
C ARG A 31 20.75 8.63 -38.40
N TRP A 32 19.74 9.05 -37.65
CA TRP A 32 19.90 9.41 -36.25
C TRP A 32 20.29 8.22 -35.36
N ALA A 33 19.67 7.06 -35.57
CA ALA A 33 19.96 5.84 -34.81
C ALA A 33 21.38 5.31 -35.01
N SER A 34 21.96 5.55 -36.19
CA SER A 34 23.36 5.20 -36.53
C SER A 34 24.37 6.29 -36.18
N GLY A 35 23.90 7.47 -35.73
CA GLY A 35 24.76 8.61 -35.42
C GLY A 35 25.31 9.33 -36.66
N GLN A 36 24.77 9.05 -37.85
CA GLN A 36 25.17 9.72 -39.10
C GLN A 36 24.79 11.20 -39.10
N ASP A 37 23.58 11.51 -38.61
CA ASP A 37 23.06 12.87 -38.51
C ASP A 37 22.79 13.23 -37.05
N ALA A 38 22.99 14.50 -36.69
CA ALA A 38 22.55 15.02 -35.40
C ALA A 38 21.01 15.09 -35.35
N ILE A 39 20.45 14.79 -34.18
CA ILE A 39 19.00 14.85 -33.95
C ILE A 39 18.61 16.31 -33.65
N PRO A 40 17.66 16.90 -34.39
CA PRO A 40 17.19 18.26 -34.13
C PRO A 40 16.55 18.40 -32.74
N LEU A 41 16.69 19.57 -32.12
CA LEU A 41 16.11 19.84 -30.79
C LEU A 41 14.57 19.67 -30.78
N GLY A 42 13.89 20.02 -31.87
CA GLY A 42 12.43 19.81 -32.00
C GLY A 42 12.05 18.33 -31.87
N VAL A 43 12.82 17.45 -32.51
CA VAL A 43 12.61 16.00 -32.44
C VAL A 43 12.84 15.48 -31.02
N TRP A 44 13.84 16.01 -30.31
CA TRP A 44 14.03 15.67 -28.89
C TRP A 44 12.85 16.10 -28.02
N ARG A 45 12.23 17.25 -28.28
CA ARG A 45 11.02 17.69 -27.57
C ARG A 45 9.85 16.76 -27.87
N ASP A 46 9.66 16.36 -29.12
CA ASP A 46 8.59 15.44 -29.49
C ASP A 46 8.77 14.09 -28.77
N ILE A 47 9.99 13.52 -28.82
CA ILE A 47 10.32 12.29 -28.08
C ILE A 47 10.01 12.43 -26.59
N HIS A 48 10.39 13.56 -25.97
CA HIS A 48 10.12 13.83 -24.57
C HIS A 48 8.61 13.84 -24.27
N TYR A 49 7.81 14.57 -25.05
CA TYR A 49 6.35 14.64 -24.84
C TYR A 49 5.67 13.28 -24.97
N HIS A 50 6.09 12.46 -25.94
CA HIS A 50 5.57 11.11 -26.10
C HIS A 50 5.96 10.19 -24.92
N ALA A 51 7.22 10.28 -24.45
CA ALA A 51 7.68 9.51 -23.31
C ALA A 51 6.93 9.88 -22.01
N GLU A 52 6.80 11.19 -21.74
CA GLU A 52 6.09 11.73 -20.57
C GLU A 52 4.62 11.30 -20.56
N SER A 53 3.93 11.45 -21.69
CA SER A 53 2.51 11.05 -21.81
C SER A 53 2.30 9.56 -21.50
N ARG A 54 3.23 8.69 -21.93
CA ARG A 54 3.15 7.26 -21.68
C ARG A 54 3.48 6.92 -20.22
N TRP A 55 4.47 7.60 -19.63
CA TRP A 55 4.80 7.44 -18.22
C TRP A 55 3.63 7.83 -17.31
N LEU A 56 2.96 8.96 -17.57
CA LEU A 56 1.77 9.38 -16.81
C LEU A 56 0.66 8.31 -16.87
N ARG A 57 0.46 7.68 -18.03
CA ARG A 57 -0.52 6.60 -18.20
C ARG A 57 -0.11 5.33 -17.42
N ILE A 58 1.17 4.96 -17.44
CA ILE A 58 1.69 3.83 -16.65
C ILE A 58 1.50 4.10 -15.16
N GLN A 59 1.89 5.28 -14.68
CA GLN A 59 1.69 5.67 -13.28
C GLN A 59 0.23 5.64 -12.85
N TYR A 60 -0.68 6.10 -13.71
CA TYR A 60 -2.11 6.01 -13.44
C TYR A 60 -2.55 4.55 -13.24
N PHE A 61 -2.17 3.65 -14.15
CA PHE A 61 -2.53 2.24 -14.04
C PHE A 61 -1.87 1.56 -12.85
N ASP A 62 -0.62 1.88 -12.55
CA ASP A 62 0.11 1.36 -11.40
C ASP A 62 -0.64 1.69 -10.10
N ARG A 63 -1.00 2.97 -9.88
CA ARG A 63 -1.83 3.37 -8.72
C ARG A 63 -3.18 2.66 -8.68
N GLU A 64 -3.82 2.46 -9.83
CA GLU A 64 -5.11 1.78 -9.92
C GLU A 64 -5.00 0.27 -9.65
N ILE A 65 -3.87 -0.34 -10.01
CA ILE A 65 -3.53 -1.72 -9.67
C ILE A 65 -3.25 -1.81 -8.18
N GLU A 66 -2.43 -0.93 -7.61
CA GLU A 66 -2.17 -0.87 -6.16
C GLU A 66 -3.48 -0.80 -5.36
N LYS A 67 -4.43 0.06 -5.74
CA LYS A 67 -5.74 0.13 -5.06
C LYS A 67 -6.55 -1.16 -5.12
N ARG A 68 -6.42 -1.94 -6.19
CA ARG A 68 -7.08 -3.24 -6.39
C ARG A 68 -6.34 -4.38 -5.68
N LEU A 69 -5.03 -4.25 -5.55
CA LEU A 69 -4.20 -5.17 -4.80
C LEU A 69 -4.27 -4.93 -3.29
N GLN A 70 -4.61 -3.72 -2.85
CA GLN A 70 -4.92 -3.43 -1.47
C GLN A 70 -6.08 -4.32 -1.04
N GLU A 71 -5.74 -5.28 -0.19
CA GLU A 71 -6.70 -6.02 0.60
C GLU A 71 -7.43 -4.99 1.44
N ARG A 72 -8.76 -4.91 1.31
CA ARG A 72 -9.54 -3.87 1.99
C ARG A 72 -10.39 -4.42 3.10
N LYS A 73 -10.49 -5.73 3.25
CA LYS A 73 -11.35 -6.36 4.24
C LYS A 73 -10.52 -7.31 5.08
N LEU A 74 -10.44 -7.00 6.37
CA LEU A 74 -9.96 -7.87 7.40
C LEU A 74 -11.12 -8.67 7.98
N GLN A 75 -10.82 -9.92 8.33
CA GLN A 75 -11.72 -10.81 9.04
C GLN A 75 -10.97 -11.37 10.26
N PRO A 76 -11.63 -11.51 11.41
CA PRO A 76 -11.03 -12.20 12.54
C PRO A 76 -10.60 -13.61 12.13
N ILE A 77 -9.40 -14.02 12.54
CA ILE A 77 -8.96 -15.41 12.35
C ILE A 77 -9.53 -16.24 13.51
N PRO A 78 -10.40 -17.24 13.24
CA PRO A 78 -10.99 -18.06 14.30
C PRO A 78 -9.92 -18.70 15.19
N ASN A 79 -10.19 -18.75 16.50
CA ASN A 79 -9.32 -19.37 17.50
C ASN A 79 -7.90 -18.80 17.62
N THR A 80 -7.62 -17.63 17.04
CA THR A 80 -6.34 -16.94 17.27
C THR A 80 -6.33 -16.43 18.70
N ARG A 81 -5.44 -17.00 19.52
CA ARG A 81 -5.21 -16.47 20.86
C ARG A 81 -4.43 -15.16 20.75
N PRO A 82 -4.95 -14.06 21.29
CA PRO A 82 -4.13 -12.86 21.40
C PRO A 82 -2.92 -13.12 22.29
N LEU A 83 -1.88 -12.32 22.12
CA LEU A 83 -0.59 -12.45 22.82
C LEU A 83 -0.27 -11.13 23.51
N PRO A 84 -0.47 -11.01 24.83
CA PRO A 84 -0.03 -9.84 25.59
C PRO A 84 1.49 -9.85 25.76
N ASP A 85 2.09 -8.66 25.73
CA ASP A 85 3.51 -8.43 26.02
C ASP A 85 3.71 -7.10 26.77
N LEU A 86 4.94 -6.59 26.84
CA LEU A 86 5.25 -5.33 27.52
C LEU A 86 4.67 -4.08 26.83
N TRP A 87 4.36 -4.17 25.54
CA TRP A 87 3.92 -3.07 24.67
C TRP A 87 2.42 -3.06 24.42
N GLY A 88 1.72 -4.16 24.71
CA GLY A 88 0.27 -4.25 24.65
C GLY A 88 -0.23 -5.66 24.40
N LEU A 89 -1.25 -5.78 23.55
CA LEU A 89 -1.85 -7.07 23.18
C LEU A 89 -1.88 -7.23 21.66
N TYR A 90 -1.18 -8.26 21.18
CA TYR A 90 -1.17 -8.61 19.76
C TYR A 90 -2.31 -9.56 19.41
N PHE A 91 -2.85 -9.41 18.22
CA PHE A 91 -3.77 -10.35 17.59
C PHE A 91 -3.59 -10.31 16.08
N SER A 92 -4.21 -11.25 15.37
CA SER A 92 -4.12 -11.33 13.91
C SER A 92 -5.51 -11.35 13.30
N MET A 93 -5.67 -10.63 12.20
CA MET A 93 -6.80 -10.72 11.30
C MET A 93 -6.30 -11.25 9.95
N ALA A 94 -7.18 -11.87 9.16
CA ALA A 94 -6.85 -12.30 7.81
C ALA A 94 -7.49 -11.38 6.80
N THR A 95 -6.81 -11.15 5.70
CA THR A 95 -7.40 -10.51 4.53
C THR A 95 -8.40 -11.45 3.86
N ASP A 96 -9.17 -10.94 2.90
CA ASP A 96 -10.04 -11.75 2.05
C ASP A 96 -9.31 -12.88 1.29
N ARG A 97 -8.01 -12.71 1.04
CA ARG A 97 -7.12 -13.73 0.45
C ARG A 97 -6.43 -14.62 1.48
N GLY A 98 -6.75 -14.48 2.76
CA GLY A 98 -6.20 -15.31 3.83
C GLY A 98 -4.81 -14.91 4.30
N ARG A 99 -4.27 -13.76 3.85
CA ARG A 99 -2.98 -13.25 4.35
C ARG A 99 -3.16 -12.72 5.77
N PRO A 100 -2.35 -13.14 6.74
CA PRO A 100 -2.43 -12.60 8.10
C PRO A 100 -1.90 -11.17 8.15
N VAL A 101 -2.65 -10.31 8.82
CA VAL A 101 -2.31 -8.92 9.17
C VAL A 101 -2.17 -8.85 10.68
N ARG A 102 -0.99 -8.44 11.14
CA ARG A 102 -0.70 -8.32 12.57
C ARG A 102 -1.30 -7.03 13.09
N CYS A 103 -1.98 -7.12 14.22
CA CYS A 103 -2.58 -5.99 14.92
C CYS A 103 -2.05 -5.95 16.35
N MET A 104 -1.97 -4.75 16.92
CA MET A 104 -1.60 -4.55 18.33
C MET A 104 -2.52 -3.50 18.94
N ILE A 105 -3.13 -3.84 20.06
CA ILE A 105 -3.71 -2.85 20.98
C ILE A 105 -2.56 -2.38 21.85
N ARG A 106 -2.21 -1.10 21.76
CA ARG A 106 -1.15 -0.52 22.58
C ARG A 106 -1.53 -0.61 24.06
N ARG A 107 -0.50 -0.74 24.89
CA ARG A 107 -0.65 -0.89 26.34
C ARG A 107 -1.40 0.27 27.00
N ASP A 108 -1.19 1.50 26.55
CA ASP A 108 -1.90 2.68 27.08
C ASP A 108 -3.42 2.55 26.96
N VAL A 109 -3.93 1.99 25.86
CA VAL A 109 -5.36 1.70 25.70
C VAL A 109 -5.88 0.72 26.77
N LEU A 110 -5.06 -0.26 27.15
CA LEU A 110 -5.44 -1.31 28.08
C LEU A 110 -5.25 -0.88 29.54
N ASP A 111 -4.16 -0.20 29.86
CA ASP A 111 -3.84 0.25 31.23
C ASP A 111 -4.92 1.20 31.79
N ASP A 112 -5.61 1.95 30.92
CA ASP A 112 -6.75 2.81 31.26
C ASP A 112 -8.03 2.04 31.62
N ARG A 113 -8.11 0.73 31.30
CA ARG A 113 -9.39 -0.01 31.28
C ARG A 113 -9.36 -1.36 31.95
N VAL A 114 -8.21 -2.01 32.02
CA VAL A 114 -8.05 -3.36 32.57
C VAL A 114 -6.76 -3.45 33.38
N ASP A 115 -6.78 -4.26 34.44
CA ASP A 115 -5.56 -4.56 35.19
C ASP A 115 -4.64 -5.45 34.33
N PHE A 116 -3.70 -4.82 33.63
CA PHE A 116 -2.79 -5.49 32.72
C PHE A 116 -1.87 -6.51 33.42
N LYS A 117 -1.72 -6.45 34.75
CA LYS A 117 -0.96 -7.45 35.53
C LYS A 117 -1.67 -8.81 35.55
N ARG A 118 -2.98 -8.83 35.36
CA ARG A 118 -3.80 -10.04 35.31
C ARG A 118 -4.06 -10.42 33.86
N MET A 119 -3.20 -11.26 33.29
CA MET A 119 -3.31 -11.70 31.90
C MET A 119 -4.73 -12.21 31.55
N GLN A 120 -5.37 -12.95 32.45
CA GLN A 120 -6.75 -13.41 32.25
C GLN A 120 -7.74 -12.25 32.11
N ALA A 121 -7.60 -11.18 32.91
CA ALA A 121 -8.45 -10.00 32.80
C ALA A 121 -8.26 -9.32 31.44
N VAL A 122 -7.02 -9.22 30.95
CA VAL A 122 -6.72 -8.68 29.61
C VAL A 122 -7.37 -9.53 28.51
N PHE A 123 -7.31 -10.86 28.64
CA PHE A 123 -7.96 -11.78 27.69
C PHE A 123 -9.49 -11.69 27.73
N ASP A 124 -10.09 -11.62 28.91
CA ASP A 124 -11.53 -11.51 29.09
C ASP A 124 -12.02 -10.17 28.52
N TYR A 125 -11.25 -9.10 28.77
CA TYR A 125 -11.51 -7.78 28.23
C TYR A 125 -11.47 -7.79 26.70
N PHE A 126 -10.38 -8.29 26.11
CA PHE A 126 -10.27 -8.42 24.66
C PHE A 126 -11.41 -9.25 24.09
N SER A 127 -11.71 -10.41 24.67
CA SER A 127 -12.75 -11.32 24.18
C SER A 127 -14.14 -10.68 24.23
N ARG A 128 -14.43 -9.89 25.27
CA ARG A 128 -15.71 -9.19 25.43
C ARG A 128 -15.88 -8.04 24.45
N TYR A 129 -14.80 -7.34 24.10
CA TYR A 129 -14.84 -6.14 23.26
C TYR A 129 -14.14 -6.32 21.89
N ALA A 130 -13.94 -7.57 21.45
CA ALA A 130 -13.15 -7.91 20.27
C ALA A 130 -13.66 -7.21 19.00
N ASP A 131 -14.98 -7.12 18.83
CA ASP A 131 -15.61 -6.47 17.67
C ASP A 131 -15.23 -5.00 17.52
N VAL A 132 -15.04 -4.28 18.63
CA VAL A 132 -14.56 -2.89 18.61
C VAL A 132 -13.15 -2.86 18.04
N PHE A 133 -12.25 -3.70 18.56
CA PHE A 133 -10.86 -3.75 18.11
C PHE A 133 -10.72 -4.22 16.66
N TYR A 134 -11.54 -5.18 16.23
CA TYR A 134 -11.59 -5.61 14.82
C TYR A 134 -12.05 -4.49 13.89
N ARG A 135 -13.08 -3.73 14.26
CA ARG A 135 -13.55 -2.59 13.47
C ARG A 135 -12.53 -1.44 13.45
N VAL A 136 -11.88 -1.16 14.57
CA VAL A 136 -10.82 -0.14 14.64
C VAL A 136 -9.63 -0.55 13.78
N ALA A 137 -9.18 -1.80 13.89
CA ALA A 137 -8.11 -2.35 13.05
C ALA A 137 -8.45 -2.28 11.56
N GLN A 138 -9.69 -2.65 11.19
CA GLN A 138 -10.22 -2.54 9.84
C GLN A 138 -10.13 -1.10 9.31
N ARG A 139 -10.61 -0.10 10.06
CA ARG A 139 -10.52 1.32 9.66
C ARG A 139 -9.08 1.78 9.46
N LYS A 140 -8.17 1.42 10.37
CA LYS A 140 -6.75 1.78 10.24
C LYS A 140 -6.11 1.12 9.02
N PHE A 141 -6.45 -0.14 8.76
CA PHE A 141 -5.96 -0.90 7.62
C PHE A 141 -6.44 -0.29 6.29
N GLU A 142 -7.72 0.08 6.18
CA GLU A 142 -8.27 0.78 5.01
C GLU A 142 -7.58 2.13 4.73
N LEU A 143 -7.18 2.84 5.79
CA LEU A 143 -6.47 4.11 5.71
C LEU A 143 -4.96 3.96 5.45
N SER A 144 -4.44 2.72 5.35
CA SER A 144 -3.00 2.45 5.28
C SER A 144 -2.20 3.08 6.43
N ALA A 145 -2.85 3.27 7.59
CA ALA A 145 -2.25 3.86 8.78
C ALA A 145 -1.51 2.78 9.59
N LEU A 146 -0.42 2.27 9.01
CA LEU A 146 0.37 1.16 9.55
C LEU A 146 1.72 1.65 10.11
N ASP A 147 2.20 0.98 11.15
CA ASP A 147 3.58 1.09 11.63
C ASP A 147 4.40 -0.06 11.02
N GLY A 148 5.01 0.20 9.86
CA GLY A 148 5.53 -0.85 8.99
C GLY A 148 4.39 -1.76 8.50
N ASP A 149 4.43 -3.04 8.88
CA ASP A 149 3.39 -4.03 8.57
C ASP A 149 2.39 -4.25 9.73
N LEU A 150 2.47 -3.45 10.80
CA LEU A 150 1.65 -3.59 12.00
C LEU A 150 0.51 -2.56 12.04
N VAL A 151 -0.72 -3.03 12.26
CA VAL A 151 -1.84 -2.15 12.65
C VAL A 151 -1.74 -1.85 14.15
N SER A 152 -1.28 -0.66 14.51
CA SER A 152 -1.15 -0.22 15.92
C SER A 152 -2.34 0.62 16.36
N ILE A 153 -3.07 0.18 17.39
CA ILE A 153 -4.29 0.81 17.92
C ILE A 153 -3.95 1.54 19.22
N GLY A 154 -4.05 2.87 19.23
CA GLY A 154 -3.86 3.75 20.38
C GLY A 154 -5.17 4.35 20.91
N ASN A 155 -5.07 5.19 21.94
CA ASN A 155 -6.24 5.80 22.60
C ASN A 155 -7.05 6.69 21.66
N ASP A 156 -6.41 7.44 20.75
CA ASP A 156 -7.09 8.27 19.75
C ASP A 156 -7.93 7.43 18.77
N ASP A 157 -7.48 6.20 18.45
CA ASP A 157 -8.16 5.31 17.51
C ASP A 157 -9.45 4.70 18.08
N VAL A 158 -9.56 4.65 19.40
CA VAL A 158 -10.72 4.12 20.14
C VAL A 158 -11.52 5.21 20.85
N ALA A 159 -11.22 6.49 20.59
CA ALA A 159 -11.95 7.61 21.16
C ALA A 159 -13.43 7.54 20.76
N GLY A 160 -14.32 7.57 21.75
CA GLY A 160 -15.78 7.47 21.55
C GLY A 160 -16.30 6.04 21.32
N GLU A 161 -15.44 5.02 21.35
CA GLU A 161 -15.87 3.62 21.34
C GLU A 161 -16.32 3.16 22.74
N ASP A 162 -17.28 2.23 22.79
CA ASP A 162 -17.76 1.64 24.05
C ASP A 162 -16.75 0.63 24.60
N LEU A 163 -15.78 1.15 25.35
CA LEU A 163 -14.70 0.41 26.00
C LEU A 163 -14.61 0.84 27.47
N PRO A 164 -15.43 0.25 28.36
CA PRO A 164 -15.52 0.67 29.75
C PRO A 164 -14.28 0.32 30.55
N ASP A 165 -13.99 1.13 31.58
CA ASP A 165 -12.99 0.81 32.59
C ASP A 165 -13.52 -0.25 33.55
N VAL A 166 -12.93 -1.44 33.53
CA VAL A 166 -13.31 -2.59 34.36
C VAL A 166 -12.31 -2.86 35.50
N ARG A 167 -11.36 -1.94 35.76
CA ARG A 167 -10.36 -2.11 36.84
C ARG A 167 -10.97 -2.18 38.24
N SER A 168 -12.23 -1.76 38.40
CA SER A 168 -12.95 -1.70 39.68
C SER A 168 -14.15 -2.65 39.78
N GLY A 169 -14.29 -3.59 38.83
CA GLY A 169 -15.35 -4.62 38.83
C GLY A 169 -14.96 -5.91 39.52
#